data_AF-A0A6A5G2L0-F1
#
_entry.id   AF-A0A6A5G2L0-F1
#
_cell.length_a   1.000
_cell.length_b   1.000
_cell.length_c   1.000
_cell.angle_alpha   90.00
_cell.angle_beta   90.00
_cell.angle_gamma   90.00
#
_symmetry.space_group_name_H-M   'P 1'
#
loop_
_entity.id
_entity.type
_entity.pdbx_description
1 polymer ?
#
loop_
_entity_poly.entity_id
_entity_poly.type
_entity_poly.pdbx_seq_one_letter_code
_entity_poly.pdbx_strand_id
1 'polypeptide(L)'
;MDPIKANQMVVNIGSIELEHNIPKNAGSNPDEWTAKQSQEYHRREGEKESIRLMDAKIEAEFEKVKKLQLNRHFEVTRINTRRSIYDEKIEKAAERKRISKAIRKRKREEEDQKAADLDIPKRIKLEDVK
;
A
#
# COMPACT_ATOMS: atom_id res chain seq x y z
N MET A 1 -1.26 3.49 -20.30
CA MET A 1 -0.32 4.29 -19.48
C MET A 1 0.38 3.31 -18.58
N ASP A 2 1.64 3.04 -18.86
CA ASP A 2 2.45 2.14 -18.02
C ASP A 2 2.71 2.80 -16.67
N PRO A 3 2.53 2.10 -15.54
CA PRO A 3 2.83 2.67 -14.24
C PRO A 3 4.34 2.92 -14.14
N ILE A 4 4.68 4.13 -13.70
CA ILE A 4 6.04 4.54 -13.35
C ILE A 4 6.58 3.50 -12.36
N LYS A 5 7.44 2.59 -12.84
CA LYS A 5 8.18 1.66 -11.98
C LYS A 5 9.13 2.50 -11.16
N ALA A 6 8.81 2.69 -9.88
CA ALA A 6 9.70 3.36 -8.94
C ALA A 6 11.06 2.66 -8.99
N ASN A 7 12.10 3.44 -9.26
CA ASN A 7 13.49 3.03 -9.42
C ASN A 7 13.86 1.90 -8.47
N GLN A 8 13.98 0.69 -9.02
CA GLN A 8 14.55 -0.46 -8.33
C GLN A 8 16.08 -0.34 -8.39
N MET A 9 16.62 0.73 -7.80
CA MET A 9 18.03 0.74 -7.40
C MET A 9 18.11 0.08 -6.03
N VAL A 10 18.00 -1.25 -6.03
CA VAL A 10 18.57 -2.04 -4.93
C VAL A 10 20.07 -1.96 -5.15
N VAL A 11 20.70 -0.92 -4.63
CA VAL A 11 22.16 -0.87 -4.58
C VAL A 11 22.54 -1.85 -3.48
N ASN A 12 22.79 -3.09 -3.87
CA ASN A 12 23.37 -4.09 -2.98
C ASN A 12 24.85 -3.74 -2.83
N ILE A 13 25.14 -2.73 -2.02
CA ILE A 13 26.51 -2.35 -1.67
C ILE A 13 26.99 -3.42 -0.69
N GLY A 14 27.79 -4.37 -1.17
CA GLY A 14 28.46 -5.33 -0.29
C GLY A 14 29.34 -4.58 0.70
N SER A 15 29.19 -4.87 1.99
CA SER A 15 30.10 -4.36 3.01
C SER A 15 31.44 -5.08 2.89
N ILE A 16 32.53 -4.33 2.74
CA ILE A 16 33.89 -4.87 2.82
C ILE A 16 34.32 -4.76 4.29
N GLU A 17 34.75 -5.87 4.86
CA GLU A 17 35.19 -5.90 6.26
C GLU A 17 36.60 -5.32 6.40
N LEU A 18 36.85 -4.64 7.53
CA LEU A 18 38.20 -4.16 7.86
C LEU A 18 39.09 -5.36 8.25
N GLU A 19 40.18 -5.54 7.52
CA GLU A 19 41.14 -6.61 7.76
C GLU A 19 42.36 -6.15 8.57
N HIS A 20 43.15 -7.12 9.05
CA HIS A 20 44.44 -6.90 9.71
C HIS A 20 44.36 -6.06 11.00
N ASN A 21 43.48 -6.39 11.95
CA ASN A 21 43.41 -5.66 13.23
C ASN A 21 44.74 -5.67 14.03
N ILE A 22 45.58 -6.69 13.83
CA ILE A 22 46.92 -6.79 14.44
C ILE A 22 48.00 -6.40 13.41
N PRO A 23 49.03 -5.62 13.80
CA PRO A 23 50.15 -5.32 12.90
C PRO A 23 50.80 -6.61 12.38
N LYS A 24 51.05 -6.70 11.06
CA LYS A 24 51.53 -7.94 10.41
C LYS A 24 52.81 -8.53 11.03
N ASN A 25 53.68 -7.66 11.54
CA ASN A 25 54.96 -8.06 12.12
C ASN A 25 54.90 -8.22 13.65
N ALA A 26 53.73 -8.01 14.27
CA ALA A 26 53.56 -8.22 15.70
C ALA A 26 53.31 -9.70 15.98
N GLY A 27 53.94 -10.23 17.04
CA GLY A 27 53.70 -11.60 17.49
C GLY A 27 52.31 -11.76 18.12
N SER A 28 51.92 -13.00 18.44
CA SER A 28 50.62 -13.27 19.07
C SER A 28 50.52 -12.77 20.51
N ASN A 29 51.65 -12.53 21.18
CA ASN A 29 51.72 -12.07 22.56
C ASN A 29 51.86 -10.53 22.62
N PRO A 30 50.83 -9.78 23.10
CA PRO A 30 50.90 -8.33 23.22
C PRO A 30 52.00 -7.80 24.14
N ASP A 31 52.40 -8.59 25.15
CA ASP A 31 53.43 -8.19 26.12
C ASP A 31 54.84 -8.16 25.51
N GLU A 32 55.03 -8.84 24.37
CA GLU A 32 56.29 -8.87 23.61
C GLU A 32 56.33 -7.84 22.49
N TRP A 33 55.28 -7.02 22.35
CA TRP A 33 55.23 -6.02 21.29
C TRP A 33 56.18 -4.87 21.56
N THR A 34 56.87 -4.44 20.51
CA THR A 34 57.60 -3.18 20.52
C THR A 34 56.63 -2.00 20.70
N ALA A 35 57.13 -0.89 21.24
CA ALA A 35 56.34 0.33 21.41
C ALA A 35 55.66 0.79 20.10
N LYS A 36 56.32 0.62 18.94
CA LYS A 36 55.75 0.94 17.63
C LYS A 36 54.60 0.01 17.22
N GLN A 37 54.70 -1.29 17.52
CA GLN A 37 53.62 -2.25 17.24
C GLN A 37 52.40 -1.98 18.14
N SER A 38 52.62 -1.69 19.42
CA SER A 38 51.55 -1.31 20.35
C SER A 38 50.85 -0.02 19.92
N GLN A 39 51.61 1.01 19.52
CA GLN A 39 51.06 2.26 19.00
C GLN A 39 50.21 2.04 17.73
N GLU A 40 50.70 1.25 16.79
CA GLU A 40 49.96 0.91 15.56
C GLU A 40 48.69 0.13 15.86
N TYR A 41 48.72 -0.83 16.80
CA TYR A 41 47.52 -1.54 17.23
C TYR A 41 46.47 -0.59 17.80
N HIS A 42 46.85 0.36 18.67
CA HIS A 42 45.93 1.37 19.17
C HIS A 42 45.34 2.24 18.07
N ARG A 43 46.13 2.60 17.04
CA ARG A 43 45.62 3.31 15.87
C ARG A 43 44.55 2.50 15.13
N ARG A 44 44.79 1.20 14.88
CA ARG A 44 43.84 0.30 14.21
C ARG A 44 42.56 0.10 14.99
N GLU A 45 42.62 0.03 16.32
CA GLU A 45 41.41 0.00 17.15
C GLU A 45 40.59 1.30 17.01
N GLY A 46 41.24 2.45 16.87
CA GLY A 46 40.56 3.72 16.56
C GLY A 46 39.90 3.72 15.17
N GLU A 47 40.57 3.15 14.16
CA GLU A 47 40.01 2.98 12.81
C GLU A 47 38.79 2.06 12.82
N LYS A 48 38.86 0.94 13.54
CA LYS A 48 37.75 0.00 13.74
C LYS A 48 36.55 0.66 14.40
N GLU A 49 36.78 1.46 15.44
CA GLU A 49 35.70 2.21 16.10
C GLU A 49 35.08 3.26 15.16
N SER A 50 35.89 3.94 14.35
CA SER A 50 35.40 4.88 13.34
C SER A 50 34.46 4.21 12.35
N ILE A 51 34.83 3.03 11.83
CA ILE A 51 33.98 2.24 10.93
C ILE A 51 32.68 1.82 11.63
N ARG A 52 32.77 1.31 12.86
CA ARG A 52 31.58 0.93 13.65
C ARG A 52 30.59 2.09 13.80
N LEU A 53 31.10 3.31 14.00
CA LEU A 53 30.25 4.51 14.08
C LEU A 53 29.63 4.87 12.72
N MET A 54 30.32 4.62 11.61
CA MET A 54 29.75 4.77 10.27
C MET A 54 28.63 3.76 10.03
N ASP A 55 28.84 2.49 10.37
CA ASP A 55 27.83 1.43 10.23
C ASP A 55 26.57 1.73 11.06
N ALA A 56 26.75 2.20 12.30
CA ALA A 56 25.63 2.61 13.14
C ALA A 56 24.82 3.77 12.54
N LYS A 57 25.48 4.73 11.87
CA LYS A 57 24.79 5.82 11.15
C LYS A 57 24.04 5.29 9.94
N ILE A 58 24.64 4.38 9.18
CA ILE A 58 24.01 3.73 8.02
C ILE A 58 22.74 3.01 8.47
N GLU A 59 22.81 2.21 9.54
CA GLU A 59 21.66 1.50 10.09
C GLU A 59 20.54 2.46 10.53
N ALA A 60 20.89 3.56 11.21
CA ALA A 60 19.92 4.58 11.61
C ALA A 60 19.22 5.24 10.41
N GLU A 61 19.95 5.52 9.32
CA GLU A 61 19.34 6.04 8.10
C GLU A 61 18.44 4.99 7.39
N PHE A 62 18.85 3.73 7.37
CA PHE A 62 18.00 2.65 6.85
C PHE A 62 16.68 2.54 7.61
N GLU A 63 16.69 2.70 8.93
CA GLU A 63 15.47 2.67 9.73
C GLU A 63 14.53 3.83 9.40
N LYS A 64 15.06 5.04 9.15
CA LYS A 64 14.26 6.17 8.66
C LYS A 64 13.64 5.87 7.31
N VAL A 65 14.40 5.27 6.39
CA VAL A 65 13.89 4.88 5.06
C VAL A 65 12.77 3.84 5.19
N LYS A 66 12.94 2.81 6.02
CA LYS A 66 11.88 1.81 6.30
C LYS A 66 10.61 2.47 6.83
N LYS A 67 10.74 3.41 7.78
CA LYS A 67 9.60 4.16 8.31
C LYS A 67 8.88 4.98 7.23
N LEU A 68 9.62 5.64 6.35
CA LEU A 68 9.05 6.38 5.22
C LEU A 68 8.32 5.45 4.24
N GLN A 69 8.89 4.28 3.94
CA GLN A 69 8.25 3.27 3.10
C GLN A 69 6.94 2.76 3.73
N LEU A 70 6.94 2.50 5.04
CA LEU A 70 5.76 2.09 5.78
C LEU A 70 4.66 3.17 5.77
N ASN A 71 5.03 4.43 6.02
CA ASN A 71 4.10 5.56 5.95
C ASN A 71 3.46 5.69 4.56
N ARG A 72 4.28 5.57 3.50
CA ARG A 72 3.79 5.55 2.12
C ARG A 72 2.82 4.39 1.89
N HIS A 73 3.13 3.20 2.40
CA HIS A 73 2.28 2.04 2.28
C HIS A 73 0.90 2.28 2.93
N PHE A 74 0.87 2.80 4.16
CA PHE A 74 -0.38 3.16 4.83
C PHE A 74 -1.19 4.20 4.08
N GLU A 75 -0.53 5.24 3.54
CA GLU A 75 -1.20 6.27 2.76
C GLU A 75 -1.83 5.72 1.48
N VAL A 76 -1.11 4.87 0.76
CA VAL A 76 -1.62 4.20 -0.45
C VAL A 76 -2.82 3.32 -0.09
N THR A 77 -2.74 2.52 0.98
CA THR A 77 -3.86 1.70 1.46
C THR A 77 -5.07 2.57 1.80
N ARG A 78 -4.88 3.67 2.53
CA ARG A 78 -5.94 4.63 2.86
C ARG A 78 -6.63 5.19 1.61
N ILE A 79 -5.85 5.62 0.62
CA ILE A 79 -6.36 6.17 -0.63
C ILE A 79 -7.15 5.10 -1.41
N ASN A 80 -6.63 3.88 -1.50
CA ASN A 80 -7.28 2.78 -2.20
C ASN A 80 -8.61 2.41 -1.54
N THR A 81 -8.64 2.28 -0.21
CA THR A 81 -9.90 2.05 0.53
C THR A 81 -10.91 3.15 0.29
N ARG A 82 -10.49 4.43 0.36
CA ARG A 82 -11.37 5.57 0.08
C ARG A 82 -11.96 5.51 -1.34
N ARG A 83 -11.14 5.16 -2.34
CA ARG A 83 -11.59 5.00 -3.74
C ARG A 83 -12.60 3.87 -3.88
N SER A 84 -12.28 2.69 -3.35
CA SER A 84 -13.19 1.53 -3.37
C SER A 84 -14.56 1.85 -2.78
N ILE A 85 -14.60 2.50 -1.61
CA ILE A 85 -15.85 2.91 -0.96
C ILE A 85 -16.63 3.90 -1.83
N TYR A 86 -15.94 4.81 -2.51
CA TYR A 86 -16.58 5.80 -3.37
C TYR A 86 -17.18 5.16 -4.63
N ASP A 87 -16.44 4.26 -5.26
CA ASP A 87 -16.89 3.53 -6.45
C ASP A 87 -18.13 2.69 -6.12
N GLU A 88 -18.14 1.97 -4.98
CA GLU A 88 -19.32 1.26 -4.50
C GLU A 88 -20.52 2.16 -4.27
N LYS A 89 -20.31 3.39 -3.77
CA LYS A 89 -21.40 4.35 -3.55
C LYS A 89 -22.01 4.79 -4.89
N ILE A 90 -21.18 5.02 -5.90
CA ILE A 90 -21.65 5.36 -7.25
C ILE A 90 -22.48 4.21 -7.82
N GLU A 91 -21.97 2.98 -7.75
CA GLU A 91 -22.68 1.80 -8.25
C GLU A 91 -24.03 1.61 -7.54
N LYS A 92 -24.05 1.69 -6.21
CA LYS A 92 -25.29 1.60 -5.42
C LYS A 92 -26.27 2.71 -5.77
N ALA A 93 -25.81 3.93 -6.06
CA ALA A 93 -26.68 5.03 -6.47
C ALA A 93 -27.27 4.80 -7.88
N ALA A 94 -26.45 4.34 -8.82
CA ALA A 94 -26.90 3.99 -10.16
C ALA A 94 -27.94 2.86 -10.13
N GLU A 95 -27.69 1.83 -9.31
CA GLU A 95 -28.60 0.69 -9.16
C GLU A 95 -29.94 1.10 -8.54
N ARG A 96 -29.92 1.87 -7.45
CA ARG A 96 -31.17 2.43 -6.87
C ARG A 96 -31.98 3.24 -7.89
N LYS A 97 -31.31 4.01 -8.74
CA LYS A 97 -31.97 4.79 -9.80
C LYS A 97 -32.61 3.88 -10.86
N ARG A 98 -31.94 2.79 -11.26
CA ARG A 98 -32.50 1.78 -12.18
C ARG A 98 -33.72 1.10 -11.58
N ILE A 99 -33.60 0.60 -10.35
CA ILE A 99 -34.70 -0.04 -9.62
C ILE A 99 -35.89 0.91 -9.48
N SER A 100 -35.66 2.16 -9.05
CA SER A 100 -36.72 3.15 -8.87
C SER A 100 -37.45 3.46 -10.19
N LYS A 101 -36.73 3.54 -11.31
CA LYS A 101 -37.33 3.72 -12.64
C LYS A 101 -38.19 2.50 -13.02
N ALA A 102 -37.71 1.28 -12.79
CA ALA A 102 -38.45 0.06 -13.09
C ALA A 102 -39.74 -0.03 -12.27
N ILE A 103 -39.68 0.29 -10.97
CA ILE A 103 -40.87 0.32 -10.10
C ILE A 103 -41.90 1.34 -10.60
N ARG A 104 -41.47 2.56 -10.95
CA ARG A 104 -42.39 3.59 -11.48
C ARG A 104 -43.02 3.18 -12.80
N LYS A 105 -42.24 2.56 -13.69
CA LYS A 105 -42.74 2.03 -14.97
C LYS A 105 -43.81 0.97 -14.73
N ARG A 106 -43.54 -0.02 -13.88
CA ARG A 106 -44.49 -1.08 -13.54
C ARG A 106 -45.79 -0.54 -12.95
N LYS A 107 -45.70 0.42 -12.01
CA LYS A 107 -46.89 1.06 -11.43
C LYS A 107 -47.75 1.76 -12.49
N ARG A 108 -47.12 2.47 -13.42
CA ARG A 108 -47.85 3.12 -14.52
C ARG A 108 -48.54 2.10 -15.42
N GLU A 109 -47.85 1.02 -15.78
CA GLU A 109 -48.42 -0.06 -16.59
C GLU A 109 -49.61 -0.74 -15.88
N GLU A 110 -49.52 -0.96 -14.56
CA GLU A 110 -50.63 -1.47 -13.74
C GLU A 110 -51.83 -0.50 -13.68
N GLU A 111 -51.57 0.81 -13.60
CA GLU A 111 -52.60 1.86 -13.62
C GLU A 111 -53.28 1.95 -14.99
N ASP A 112 -52.50 1.93 -16.08
CA ASP A 112 -53.00 1.95 -17.46
C ASP A 112 -53.86 0.70 -17.75
N GLN A 113 -53.44 -0.48 -17.27
CA GLN A 113 -54.24 -1.71 -17.38
C GLN A 113 -55.57 -1.62 -16.61
N LYS A 114 -55.56 -1.12 -15.37
CA LYS A 114 -56.78 -0.93 -14.59
C LYS A 114 -57.74 0.07 -15.25
N ALA A 115 -57.21 1.15 -15.83
CA ALA A 115 -58.01 2.11 -16.57
C ALA A 115 -58.64 1.48 -17.81
N ALA A 116 -57.87 0.69 -18.57
CA ALA A 116 -58.40 -0.04 -19.72
C ALA A 116 -59.49 -1.05 -19.34
N ASP A 117 -59.33 -1.79 -18.23
CA ASP A 117 -60.32 -2.75 -17.74
C ASP A 117 -61.63 -2.09 -17.27
N LEU A 118 -61.56 -0.85 -16.78
CA LEU A 118 -62.73 -0.05 -16.37
C LEU A 118 -63.47 0.59 -17.54
N ASP A 119 -62.79 0.83 -18.67
CA ASP A 119 -63.35 1.46 -19.87
C ASP A 119 -63.92 0.42 -20.86
N ILE A 120 -63.81 -0.88 -20.57
CA ILE A 120 -64.56 -1.93 -21.27
C ILE A 120 -66.02 -1.82 -20.80
N PRO A 121 -66.98 -1.45 -21.66
CA PRO A 121 -68.38 -1.40 -21.27
C PRO A 121 -68.78 -2.81 -20.84
N LYS A 122 -69.26 -2.96 -19.60
CA LYS A 122 -69.99 -4.17 -19.20
C LYS A 122 -71.09 -4.35 -20.23
N ARG A 123 -70.92 -5.29 -21.16
CA ARG A 123 -71.99 -5.72 -22.07
C ARG A 123 -73.16 -6.07 -21.18
N ILE A 124 -74.19 -5.22 -21.20
CA ILE A 124 -75.49 -5.51 -20.61
C ILE A 124 -75.89 -6.85 -21.24
N LYS A 125 -76.01 -7.89 -20.42
CA LYS A 125 -76.60 -9.14 -20.89
C LYS A 125 -78.04 -8.80 -21.26
N LEU A 126 -78.46 -9.22 -22.44
CA LEU A 126 -79.81 -9.00 -23.00
C LEU A 126 -80.94 -9.65 -22.16
N GLU A 127 -80.60 -10.24 -21.02
CA GLU A 127 -81.51 -10.94 -20.11
C GLU A 127 -82.16 -10.01 -19.07
N ASP A 128 -81.63 -8.80 -18.85
CA ASP A 128 -82.16 -7.83 -17.86
C ASP A 128 -83.11 -6.78 -18.48
N VAL A 129 -83.50 -6.96 -19.75
CA VAL A 129 -84.52 -6.12 -20.40
C VAL A 129 -85.75 -6.96 -20.68
N LYS A 130 -86.52 -7.27 -19.62
CA LYS A 130 -87.99 -7.37 -19.64
C LYS A 130 -88.57 -7.60 -18.24
#